data_AF-J2LGL2-F1
#
_entry.id   AF-J2LGL2-F1
#
_cell.length_a   1.000
_cell.length_b   1.000
_cell.length_c   1.000
_cell.angle_alpha   90.00
_cell.angle_beta   90.00
_cell.angle_gamma   90.00
#
_symmetry.space_group_name_H-M   'P 1'
#
loop_
_entity.id
_entity.type
_entity.pdbx_description
1 polymer ?
#
loop_
_entity_poly.entity_id
_entity_poly.type
_entity_poly.pdbx_seq_one_letter_code
_entity_poly.pdbx_strand_id
1 'polypeptide(L)' 'MSDGHDCVELPTIINNVEYVLQSRTVAATDGVQYSEYRVLLEGLVVKSWTPGDIRAYFSIPG' A
#
# COMPACT_ATOMS: atom_id res chain seq x y z
N MET A 1 -20.24 -4.99 12.15
CA MET A 1 -20.00 -3.63 11.64
C MET A 1 -18.97 -3.78 10.53
N SER A 2 -19.33 -3.41 9.30
CA SER A 2 -18.59 -3.77 8.09
C SER A 2 -17.37 -2.89 7.88
N ASP A 3 -16.26 -3.20 8.54
CA ASP A 3 -15.02 -2.43 8.53
C ASP A 3 -14.05 -2.95 7.45
N GLY A 4 -14.55 -3.09 6.21
CA GLY A 4 -13.91 -3.91 5.17
C GLY A 4 -13.77 -3.26 3.80
N HIS A 5 -13.97 -1.94 3.68
CA HIS A 5 -13.99 -1.27 2.36
C HIS A 5 -12.69 -0.62 1.91
N ASP A 6 -11.70 -0.46 2.79
CA ASP A 6 -10.49 0.30 2.45
C ASP A 6 -9.27 -0.59 2.27
N CYS A 7 -9.43 -1.77 1.68
CA CYS A 7 -8.31 -2.61 1.26
C CYS A 7 -8.62 -3.21 -0.10
N VAL A 8 -7.96 -2.69 -1.14
CA VAL A 8 -8.06 -3.20 -2.51
C VAL A 8 -6.84 -4.06 -2.78
N GLU A 9 -7.07 -5.29 -3.24
CA GLU A 9 -6.03 -6.22 -3.65
C GLU A 9 -6.11 -6.48 -5.15
N LEU A 10 -4.95 -6.47 -5.79
CA LEU A 10 -4.78 -6.76 -7.21
C LEU A 10 -3.63 -7.77 -7.37
N PRO A 11 -3.94 -9.03 -7.64
CA PRO A 11 -2.95 -10.02 -8.04
C PRO A 11 -2.26 -9.60 -9.34
N THR A 12 -0.95 -9.79 -9.43
CA THR A 12 -0.16 -9.50 -10.63
C THR A 12 1.02 -10.44 -10.77
N ILE A 13 1.54 -10.60 -11.99
CA ILE A 13 2.72 -11.41 -12.29
C ILE A 13 3.81 -10.49 -12.82
N ILE A 14 4.95 -10.44 -12.14
CA ILE A 14 6.12 -9.66 -12.57
C ILE A 14 7.29 -10.64 -12.66
N ASN A 15 7.93 -10.72 -13.83
CA ASN A 15 9.04 -11.65 -14.09
C ASN A 15 8.73 -13.10 -13.71
N ASN A 16 7.52 -13.58 -14.04
CA ASN A 16 7.05 -14.93 -13.75
C ASN A 16 6.95 -15.28 -12.24
N VAL A 17 6.87 -14.25 -11.39
CA VAL A 17 6.61 -14.40 -9.95
C VAL A 17 5.28 -13.72 -9.63
N GLU A 18 4.44 -14.41 -8.86
CA GLU A 18 3.14 -13.90 -8.41
C GLU A 18 3.32 -12.94 -7.23
N TYR A 19 2.67 -11.78 -7.33
CA TYR A 19 2.60 -10.77 -6.29
C TYR A 19 1.15 -10.35 -6.07
N VAL A 20 0.88 -9.77 -4.91
CA VAL A 20 -0.36 -9.03 -4.65
C VAL A 20 0.00 -7.58 -4.42
N LEU A 21 -0.52 -6.69 -5.28
CA LEU A 21 -0.50 -5.26 -5.03
C LEU A 21 -1.68 -4.92 -4.15
N GLN A 22 -1.44 -4.16 -3.08
CA GLN A 22 -2.48 -3.81 -2.14
C GLN A 22 -2.49 -2.31 -1.86
N SER A 23 -3.66 -1.71 -1.89
CA SER A 23 -3.89 -0.31 -1.50
C SER A 23 -4.85 -0.31 -0.32
N ARG A 24 -4.47 0.33 0.78
CA ARG A 24 -5.33 0.43 1.96
C ARG A 24 -5.33 1.80 2.63
N THR A 25 -6.40 2.12 3.35
CA THR A 25 -6.41 3.26 4.29
C THR A 25 -6.01 2.75 5.66
N VAL A 26 -5.05 3.42 6.30
CA VAL A 26 -4.58 3.10 7.65
C VAL A 26 -4.86 4.28 8.57
N ALA A 27 -5.47 4.01 9.72
CA ALA A 27 -5.59 4.98 10.80
C ALA A 27 -4.28 5.02 11.59
N ALA A 28 -3.64 6.18 11.63
CA ALA A 28 -2.49 6.46 12.47
C ALA A 28 -2.92 6.73 13.93
N THR A 29 -1.95 6.66 14.83
CA THR A 29 -2.16 6.77 16.28
C THR A 29 -2.58 8.18 16.73
N ASP A 30 -2.33 9.18 15.90
CA ASP A 30 -2.73 10.58 16.04
C ASP A 30 -4.16 10.85 15.53
N GLY A 31 -4.86 9.81 15.04
CA GLY A 31 -6.19 9.91 14.46
C GLY A 31 -6.19 10.34 12.99
N VAL A 32 -5.02 10.55 12.38
CA VAL A 32 -4.91 10.87 10.95
C VAL A 32 -5.04 9.59 10.13
N GLN A 33 -5.81 9.62 9.04
CA GLN A 33 -5.85 8.52 8.08
C GLN A 33 -4.89 8.80 6.93
N TYR A 34 -4.15 7.78 6.51
CA TYR A 34 -3.30 7.86 5.33
C TYR A 34 -3.45 6.63 4.45
N SER A 35 -3.24 6.82 3.15
CA SER A 35 -3.19 5.70 2.22
C SER A 35 -1.84 4.98 2.35
N GLU A 36 -1.85 3.66 2.26
CA GLU A 36 -0.65 2.83 2.22
C GLU A 36 -0.74 1.89 1.02
N TYR A 37 0.37 1.77 0.29
CA TYR A 37 0.50 0.91 -0.87
C TYR A 37 1.54 -0.17 -0.56
N ARG A 38 1.22 -1.44 -0.82
CA ARG A 38 2.08 -2.58 -0.49
C ARG A 38 2.23 -3.55 -1.66
N VAL A 39 3.38 -4.19 -1.74
CA VAL A 39 3.61 -5.39 -2.55
C VAL A 39 3.78 -6.56 -1.61
N LEU A 40 2.98 -7.60 -1.81
CA LEU A 40 3.07 -8.84 -1.07
C LEU A 40 3.60 -9.96 -1.99
N LEU A 41 4.49 -10.78 -1.44
CA LEU A 41 4.94 -12.04 -2.03
C LEU A 41 4.59 -13.15 -1.04
N GLU A 42 3.80 -14.13 -1.46
CA GLU A 42 3.35 -15.24 -0.58
C GLU A 42 2.68 -14.75 0.72
N GLY A 43 1.94 -13.62 0.64
CA GLY A 43 1.27 -12.98 1.78
C GLY A 43 2.18 -12.13 2.68
N LEU A 44 3.49 -12.07 2.40
CA LEU A 44 4.45 -11.26 3.15
C LEU A 44 4.69 -9.92 2.46
N VAL A 45 4.68 -8.81 3.21
CA VAL A 45 5.00 -7.48 2.68
C VAL A 45 6.48 -7.41 2.35
N VAL A 46 6.80 -7.33 1.06
CA VAL A 46 8.19 -7.17 0.57
C VAL A 46 8.53 -5.71 0.28
N LYS A 47 7.53 -4.87 0.06
CA LYS A 47 7.70 -3.43 -0.11
C LYS A 47 6.43 -2.67 0.28
N SER A 48 6.60 -1.49 0.87
CA SER A 48 5.50 -0.60 1.23
C SER A 48 5.87 0.85 1.00
N TRP A 49 4.86 1.67 0.73
CA TRP A 49 4.99 3.11 0.56
C TRP A 49 3.76 3.83 1.08
N THR A 50 3.99 5.04 1.55
CA THR A 50 2.98 6.07 1.81
C THR A 50 2.97 7.11 0.69
N PRO A 51 1.94 7.95 0.59
CA PRO A 51 1.95 9.12 -0.29
C PRO A 51 3.18 10.02 -0.11
N GLY A 52 3.73 10.11 1.11
CA GLY A 52 4.97 10.85 1.38
C GLY A 52 6.18 10.24 0.68
N ASP A 53 6.32 8.91 0.75
CA ASP A 53 7.41 8.19 0.09
C ASP A 53 7.36 8.34 -1.43
N ILE A 54 6.15 8.27 -2.01
CA ILE A 54 5.94 8.47 -3.45
C ILE A 54 6.31 9.90 -3.86
N ARG A 55 5.89 10.92 -3.10
CA ARG A 55 6.24 12.32 -3.39
C ARG A 55 7.75 12.55 -3.39
N ALA A 56 8.47 11.92 -2.47
CA ALA A 56 9.94 11.98 -2.40
C ALA A 56 10.61 11.41 -3.67
N TYR A 57 10.09 10.31 -4.23
CA TYR A 57 10.61 9.76 -5.50
C TYR A 57 10.51 10.73 -6.68
N PHE A 58 9.48 11.57 -6.70
CA PHE A 58 9.26 12.55 -7.77
C PHE A 58 9.79 13.95 -7.43
N SER A 59 10.51 14.11 -6.31
CA SER A 59 11.00 15.41 -5.83
C SER A 59 9.90 16.48 -5.70
N ILE A 60 8.68 16.05 -5.36
CA ILE A 60 7.54 16.95 -5.18
C ILE A 60 7.60 17.51 -3.74
N PRO A 61 7.65 18.85 -3.54
CA PRO A 61 7.65 19.44 -2.19
C PRO A 61 6.38 19.09 -1.41
N GLY A 62 6.55 18.98 -0.09
CA GLY A 62 5.46 18.78 0.87
C GLY A 62 4.73 20.07 1.22
#